data_AF-A0A7Y7CC01-F1
#
_entry.id   AF-A0A7Y7CC01-F1
#
_cell.length_a   1.000
_cell.length_b   1.000
_cell.length_c   1.000
_cell.angle_alpha   90.00
_cell.angle_beta   90.00
_cell.angle_gamma   90.00
#
_symmetry.space_group_name_H-M   'P 1'
#
loop_
_entity.id
_entity.type
_entity.pdbx_description
1 polymer ?
#
loop_
_entity_poly.entity_id
_entity_poly.type
_entity_poly.pdbx_seq_one_letter_code
_entity_poly.pdbx_strand_id
1 'polypeptide(L)'
;MAGHEVIVRPFSDVHRMGNKVVATLLHDPTVEGLDVALYMDGSASMEDEYGPRGVLAKLAPVKNLVEPQMRWMLEYLASKDRDGQVRVAYWATGDGSQLEEVGLLSAVQAKEFRFPGPRAYGKATVMLPVLRDFVAHMKQQVQTGARRGLAVIITDSQLSDGNDVRAYATQVAKEIAAGRLPRMSFVFVGVGDQVDEEQMEEISHETYPGVGHLWCHRIADRMEEMAELVAVLVDETMTVAAGGTIYDEQGKALKSYEGRLPAVLEFDVPPECKAFTLEVAGQRFTQPIPEEHEDEDHHEEEEEPVRASAPAPAPARKHGGHRH
;
A
#
# COMPACT_ATOMS: atom_id res chain seq x y z
N MET A 1 -17.51 -14.44 5.91
CA MET A 1 -16.83 -13.75 7.02
C MET A 1 -15.38 -14.16 6.89
N ALA A 2 -14.62 -13.46 6.04
CA ALA A 2 -13.19 -13.67 5.94
C ALA A 2 -12.59 -13.33 7.32
N GLY A 3 -11.79 -14.24 7.87
CA GLY A 3 -11.12 -13.99 9.14
C GLY A 3 -10.07 -12.92 8.93
N HIS A 4 -10.20 -11.78 9.60
CA HIS A 4 -9.18 -10.73 9.62
C HIS A 4 -7.82 -11.36 9.98
N GLU A 5 -6.76 -10.96 9.25
CA GLU A 5 -5.40 -11.40 9.53
C GLU A 5 -4.99 -10.98 10.97
N VAL A 6 -4.71 -11.95 11.83
CA VAL A 6 -4.31 -11.69 13.22
C VAL A 6 -2.79 -11.67 13.28
N ILE A 7 -2.20 -10.49 13.22
CA ILE A 7 -0.75 -10.31 13.40
C ILE A 7 -0.38 -10.21 14.89
N VAL A 8 0.60 -11.00 15.31
CA VAL A 8 1.15 -11.03 16.68
C VAL A 8 2.59 -10.53 16.65
N ARG A 9 2.99 -9.73 17.64
CA ARG A 9 4.39 -9.30 17.75
C ARG A 9 5.35 -10.50 17.86
N PRO A 10 6.53 -10.45 17.24
CA PRO A 10 7.15 -9.32 16.55
C PRO A 10 6.86 -9.33 15.04
N PHE A 11 5.83 -10.00 14.55
CA PHE A 11 5.53 -10.00 13.12
C PHE A 11 4.83 -8.69 12.72
N SER A 12 5.06 -8.25 11.49
CA SER A 12 4.37 -7.11 10.87
C SER A 12 3.43 -7.54 9.76
N ASP A 13 3.62 -8.75 9.22
CA ASP A 13 2.93 -9.26 8.02
C ASP A 13 3.14 -10.78 7.93
N VAL A 14 2.11 -11.56 7.57
CA VAL A 14 2.22 -13.02 7.46
C VAL A 14 1.35 -13.55 6.31
N HIS A 15 1.96 -13.94 5.21
CA HIS A 15 1.23 -14.51 4.08
C HIS A 15 1.39 -16.03 4.00
N ARG A 16 0.31 -16.71 3.61
CA ARG A 16 0.30 -18.14 3.28
C ARG A 16 0.06 -18.34 1.79
N MET A 17 0.97 -19.04 1.13
CA MET A 17 0.90 -19.45 -0.27
C MET A 17 0.97 -20.97 -0.35
N GLY A 18 -0.18 -21.65 -0.28
CA GLY A 18 -0.22 -23.10 -0.12
C GLY A 18 0.45 -23.54 1.19
N ASN A 19 1.43 -24.43 1.08
CA ASN A 19 2.24 -24.86 2.23
C ASN A 19 3.39 -23.91 2.59
N LYS A 20 3.61 -22.83 1.84
CA LYS A 20 4.68 -21.87 2.12
C LYS A 20 4.13 -20.72 2.95
N VAL A 21 4.82 -20.36 4.03
CA VAL A 21 4.55 -19.15 4.81
C VAL A 21 5.69 -18.16 4.61
N VAL A 22 5.32 -16.90 4.38
CA VAL A 22 6.22 -15.75 4.34
C VAL A 22 5.83 -14.82 5.49
N ALA A 23 6.68 -14.71 6.51
CA ALA A 23 6.43 -13.88 7.67
C ALA A 23 7.49 -12.77 7.76
N THR A 24 7.06 -11.52 7.92
CA THR A 24 7.95 -10.36 8.07
C THR A 24 8.02 -9.95 9.53
N LEU A 25 9.23 -9.72 10.04
CA LEU A 25 9.46 -9.24 11.40
C LEU A 25 9.40 -7.71 11.43
N LEU A 26 8.56 -7.20 12.32
CA LEU A 26 8.54 -5.81 12.74
C LEU A 26 9.88 -5.48 13.39
N HIS A 27 10.69 -4.74 12.65
CA HIS A 27 11.84 -4.06 13.19
C HIS A 27 11.86 -2.64 12.63
N ASP A 28 12.61 -1.76 13.26
CA ASP A 28 12.75 -0.38 12.81
C ASP A 28 13.98 -0.24 11.90
N PRO A 29 13.87 -0.41 10.57
CA PRO A 29 15.02 -0.31 9.68
C PRO A 29 15.61 1.10 9.66
N THR A 30 16.91 1.14 9.35
CA THR A 30 17.52 2.30 8.69
C THR A 30 17.81 1.90 7.26
N VAL A 31 17.17 2.57 6.30
CA VAL A 31 17.32 2.27 4.87
C VAL A 31 18.17 3.37 4.22
N GLU A 32 19.33 3.00 3.69
CA GLU A 32 20.22 3.95 3.03
C GLU A 32 19.55 4.56 1.79
N GLY A 33 19.55 5.90 1.71
CA GLY A 33 19.02 6.62 0.55
C GLY A 33 17.50 6.49 0.37
N LEU A 34 16.76 6.32 1.47
CA LEU A 34 15.30 6.33 1.45
C LEU A 34 14.78 7.75 1.21
N ASP A 35 13.88 7.92 0.25
CA ASP A 35 13.17 9.16 -0.03
C ASP A 35 11.68 8.96 0.29
N VAL A 36 11.09 9.85 1.10
CA VAL A 36 9.75 9.65 1.65
C VAL A 36 8.78 10.74 1.24
N ALA A 37 7.56 10.33 0.88
CA ALA A 37 6.42 11.22 0.64
C ALA A 37 5.19 10.83 1.47
N LEU A 38 4.42 11.83 1.88
CA LEU A 38 3.14 11.72 2.57
C LEU A 38 2.05 12.40 1.74
N TYR A 39 1.02 11.65 1.37
CA TYR A 39 -0.12 12.14 0.60
C TYR A 39 -1.38 12.06 1.44
N MET A 40 -2.02 13.20 1.70
CA MET A 40 -3.25 13.31 2.48
C MET A 40 -4.47 13.41 1.58
N ASP A 41 -5.43 12.50 1.74
CA ASP A 41 -6.64 12.51 0.92
C ASP A 41 -7.45 13.77 1.17
N GLY A 42 -7.66 14.52 0.11
CA GLY A 42 -8.39 15.77 0.06
C GLY A 42 -9.69 15.65 -0.72
N SER A 43 -10.24 14.44 -0.87
CA SER A 43 -11.58 14.22 -1.42
C SER A 43 -12.66 14.66 -0.42
N ALA A 44 -13.87 14.87 -0.93
CA ALA A 44 -15.01 15.29 -0.11
C ALA A 44 -15.43 14.25 0.93
N SER A 45 -15.12 12.96 0.74
CA SER A 45 -15.45 11.92 1.72
C SER A 45 -14.66 12.06 3.02
N MET A 46 -13.46 12.65 2.95
CA MET A 46 -12.59 12.92 4.10
C MET A 46 -12.87 14.26 4.80
N GLU A 47 -13.86 15.06 4.35
CA GLU A 47 -14.03 16.44 4.84
C GLU A 47 -14.30 16.50 6.35
N ASP A 48 -15.08 15.56 6.87
CA ASP A 48 -15.48 15.53 8.28
C ASP A 48 -14.30 15.12 9.20
N GLU A 49 -13.36 14.34 8.68
CA GLU A 49 -12.18 13.79 9.34
C GLU A 49 -11.13 14.88 9.59
N TYR A 50 -11.08 15.93 8.77
CA TYR A 50 -10.30 17.14 9.03
C TYR A 50 -10.95 18.07 10.06
N GLY A 51 -12.21 17.82 10.39
CA GLY A 51 -12.97 18.61 11.34
C GLY A 51 -13.41 19.99 10.80
N PRO A 52 -14.18 20.74 11.61
CA PRO A 52 -14.84 21.97 11.20
C PRO A 52 -13.85 23.08 10.85
N ARG A 53 -14.18 23.84 9.80
CA ARG A 53 -13.37 24.98 9.30
C ARG A 53 -13.90 26.33 9.78
N GLY A 54 -13.01 27.33 9.82
CA GLY A 54 -13.37 28.73 10.05
C GLY A 54 -14.00 29.01 11.42
N VAL A 55 -15.04 29.85 11.48
CA VAL A 55 -15.71 30.23 12.73
C VAL A 55 -16.39 29.03 13.41
N LEU A 56 -16.79 28.01 12.62
CA LEU A 56 -17.42 26.80 13.13
C LEU A 56 -16.46 25.90 13.93
N ALA A 57 -15.14 26.01 13.70
CA ALA A 57 -14.12 25.34 14.50
C ALA A 57 -14.15 25.71 15.99
N LYS A 58 -14.82 26.81 16.34
CA LYS A 58 -14.96 27.31 17.71
C LYS A 58 -16.24 26.82 18.41
N LEU A 59 -17.16 26.16 17.70
CA LEU A 59 -18.52 25.89 18.19
C LEU A 59 -18.76 24.43 18.61
N ALA A 60 -17.88 23.49 18.25
CA ALA A 60 -17.96 22.11 18.69
C ALA A 60 -16.55 21.49 18.81
N PRO A 61 -16.32 20.56 19.74
CA PRO A 61 -15.04 19.87 19.90
C PRO A 61 -14.90 18.72 18.89
N VAL A 62 -15.30 18.92 17.63
CA VAL A 62 -15.02 17.92 16.59
C VAL A 62 -13.54 18.01 16.29
N LYS A 63 -12.82 16.94 16.63
CA LYS A 63 -11.37 16.88 16.52
C LYS A 63 -11.01 16.51 15.08
N ASN A 64 -10.03 17.21 14.53
CA ASN A 64 -9.35 16.77 13.32
C ASN A 64 -8.64 15.45 13.64
N LEU A 65 -9.10 14.36 13.01
CA LEU A 65 -8.58 13.01 13.18
C LEU A 65 -7.29 12.80 12.37
N VAL A 66 -7.15 13.52 11.26
CA VAL A 66 -6.00 13.42 10.35
C VAL A 66 -4.75 14.07 10.94
N GLU A 67 -4.87 15.27 11.55
CA GLU A 67 -3.73 16.08 12.01
C GLU A 67 -2.85 15.36 13.05
N PRO A 68 -3.38 14.73 14.12
CA PRO A 68 -2.56 13.99 15.08
C PRO A 68 -1.76 12.87 14.41
N GLN A 69 -2.41 12.09 13.53
CA GLN A 69 -1.77 11.00 12.81
C GLN A 69 -0.68 11.52 11.88
N MET A 70 -0.97 12.59 11.14
CA MET A 70 0.00 13.24 10.25
C MET A 70 1.23 13.73 10.99
N ARG A 71 1.07 14.38 12.14
CA ARG A 71 2.22 14.86 12.93
C ARG A 71 3.10 13.70 13.40
N TRP A 72 2.46 12.64 13.88
CA TRP A 72 3.18 11.49 14.41
C TRP A 72 3.94 10.74 13.33
N MET A 73 3.27 10.45 12.20
CA MET A 73 3.89 9.83 11.03
C MET A 73 5.02 10.68 10.46
N LEU A 74 4.79 11.99 10.30
CA LEU A 74 5.79 12.89 9.70
C LEU A 74 7.04 13.01 10.58
N GLU A 75 6.88 13.14 11.90
CA GLU A 75 8.02 13.16 12.83
C GLU A 75 8.88 11.89 12.69
N TYR A 76 8.23 10.73 12.65
CA TYR A 76 8.91 9.46 12.50
C TYR A 76 9.56 9.30 11.11
N LEU A 77 8.80 9.51 10.03
CA LEU A 77 9.26 9.33 8.65
C LEU A 77 10.37 10.31 8.28
N ALA A 78 10.36 11.53 8.82
CA ALA A 78 11.47 12.47 8.65
C ALA A 78 12.78 11.93 9.27
N SER A 79 12.73 11.07 10.30
CA SER A 79 13.94 10.43 10.82
C SER A 79 14.47 9.30 9.92
N LYS A 80 13.65 8.83 8.98
CA LYS A 80 13.97 7.74 8.03
C LYS A 80 14.34 8.25 6.66
N ASP A 81 13.79 9.40 6.27
CA ASP A 81 14.14 10.10 5.06
C ASP A 81 15.63 10.52 5.07
N ARG A 82 16.28 10.36 3.91
CA ARG A 82 17.72 10.60 3.74
C ARG A 82 18.14 12.04 4.01
N ASP A 83 17.26 13.01 3.76
CA ASP A 83 17.53 14.44 3.91
C ASP A 83 16.83 15.03 5.15
N GLY A 84 16.12 14.20 5.90
CA GLY A 84 15.36 14.63 7.08
C GLY A 84 14.10 15.42 6.74
N GLN A 85 13.64 15.36 5.49
CA GLN A 85 12.54 16.18 4.97
C GLN A 85 11.56 15.33 4.16
N VAL A 86 10.32 15.26 4.61
CA VAL A 86 9.27 14.49 3.94
C VAL A 86 8.51 15.40 2.97
N ARG A 87 8.30 14.94 1.74
CA ARG A 87 7.41 15.61 0.78
C ARG A 87 5.97 15.44 1.22
N VAL A 88 5.21 16.53 1.32
CA VAL A 88 3.82 16.50 1.77
C VAL A 88 2.91 17.18 0.74
N ALA A 89 1.79 16.53 0.42
CA ALA A 89 0.75 17.07 -0.44
C ALA A 89 -0.63 16.57 -0.02
N TYR A 90 -1.66 17.37 -0.29
CA TYR A 90 -3.01 16.83 -0.41
C TYR A 90 -3.20 16.25 -1.82
N TRP A 91 -3.95 15.15 -1.92
CA TRP A 91 -4.34 14.55 -3.20
C TRP A 91 -5.86 14.45 -3.30
N ALA A 92 -6.36 13.98 -4.43
CA ALA A 92 -7.79 13.94 -4.72
C ALA A 92 -8.50 15.28 -4.48
N THR A 93 -7.86 16.41 -4.80
CA THR A 93 -8.45 17.75 -4.64
C THR A 93 -9.19 18.21 -5.90
N GLY A 94 -10.01 19.26 -5.79
CA GLY A 94 -10.65 19.90 -6.95
C GLY A 94 -11.68 19.00 -7.66
N ASP A 95 -11.34 18.45 -8.83
CA ASP A 95 -12.17 17.47 -9.52
C ASP A 95 -11.95 16.02 -9.04
N GLY A 96 -11.03 15.82 -8.10
CA GLY A 96 -10.62 14.52 -7.59
C GLY A 96 -9.31 14.00 -8.16
N SER A 97 -8.71 14.68 -9.13
CA SER A 97 -7.44 14.26 -9.76
C SER A 97 -6.25 15.18 -9.48
N GLN A 98 -6.44 16.22 -8.69
CA GLN A 98 -5.45 17.27 -8.47
C GLN A 98 -4.66 17.06 -7.18
N LEU A 99 -3.41 17.49 -7.20
CA LEU A 99 -2.55 17.58 -6.02
C LEU A 99 -2.45 19.03 -5.56
N GLU A 100 -2.52 19.24 -4.24
CA GLU A 100 -2.19 20.50 -3.61
C GLU A 100 -0.92 20.31 -2.78
N GLU A 101 0.21 20.83 -3.28
CA GLU A 101 1.49 20.73 -2.59
C GLU A 101 1.50 21.54 -1.29
N VAL A 102 1.91 20.89 -0.20
CA VAL A 102 2.18 21.51 1.10
C VAL A 102 3.65 21.91 1.18
N GLY A 103 4.55 21.03 0.72
CA GLY A 103 5.99 21.28 0.62
C GLY A 103 6.82 20.20 1.32
N LEU A 104 8.08 20.54 1.61
CA LEU A 104 9.00 19.68 2.37
C LEU A 104 8.93 20.03 3.86
N LEU A 105 8.63 19.04 4.69
CA LEU A 105 8.50 19.20 6.13
C LEU A 105 9.50 18.32 6.88
N SER A 106 10.22 18.92 7.82
CA SER A 106 11.06 18.22 8.80
C SER A 106 10.28 17.76 10.02
N ALA A 107 10.87 16.87 10.83
CA ALA A 107 10.33 16.45 12.12
C ALA A 107 9.99 17.62 13.06
N VAL A 108 10.79 18.70 13.03
CA VAL A 108 10.54 19.90 13.85
C VAL A 108 9.32 20.67 13.35
N GLN A 109 9.19 20.82 12.03
CA GLN A 109 8.04 21.52 11.44
C GLN A 109 6.75 20.72 11.64
N ALA A 110 6.82 19.38 11.64
CA ALA A 110 5.67 18.48 11.87
C ALA A 110 4.83 18.91 13.08
N LYS A 111 5.49 19.17 14.23
CA LYS A 111 4.84 19.40 15.53
C LYS A 111 3.94 20.62 15.54
N GLU A 112 4.33 21.66 14.83
CA GLU A 112 3.65 22.95 14.82
C GLU A 112 2.77 23.14 13.57
N PHE A 113 2.99 22.35 12.52
CA PHE A 113 2.22 22.46 11.29
C PHE A 113 0.76 22.08 11.52
N ARG A 114 -0.15 22.83 10.88
CA ARG A 114 -1.59 22.57 10.92
C ARG A 114 -2.03 21.94 9.62
N PHE A 115 -2.87 20.91 9.70
CA PHE A 115 -3.39 20.20 8.54
C PHE A 115 -4.91 20.40 8.45
N PRO A 116 -5.39 21.59 8.01
CA PRO A 116 -6.82 21.92 7.98
C PRO A 116 -7.61 21.23 6.84
N GLY A 117 -6.95 20.34 6.09
CA GLY A 117 -7.42 19.80 4.82
C GLY A 117 -7.11 20.72 3.63
N PRO A 118 -7.46 20.31 2.39
CA PRO A 118 -7.16 21.04 1.16
C PRO A 118 -7.99 22.32 1.01
N ARG A 119 -7.55 23.25 0.16
CA ARG A 119 -8.31 24.47 -0.19
C ARG A 119 -9.64 24.16 -0.85
N ALA A 120 -9.68 23.13 -1.68
CA ALA A 120 -10.87 22.67 -2.38
C ALA A 120 -10.92 21.14 -2.35
N TYR A 121 -11.90 20.59 -1.63
CA TYR A 121 -12.11 19.15 -1.60
C TYR A 121 -12.49 18.62 -2.99
N GLY A 122 -11.98 17.43 -3.33
CA GLY A 122 -12.28 16.79 -4.59
C GLY A 122 -13.66 16.16 -4.63
N LYS A 123 -14.20 16.05 -5.84
CA LYS A 123 -15.51 15.42 -6.11
C LYS A 123 -15.43 13.91 -6.36
N ALA A 124 -14.22 13.39 -6.46
CA ALA A 124 -13.89 11.98 -6.65
C ALA A 124 -12.54 11.71 -5.96
N THR A 125 -12.21 10.44 -5.79
CA THR A 125 -10.98 10.03 -5.11
C THR A 125 -10.12 9.28 -6.13
N VAL A 126 -9.35 10.02 -6.94
CA VAL A 126 -8.54 9.47 -8.04
C VAL A 126 -7.09 9.37 -7.61
N MET A 127 -6.58 8.14 -7.48
CA MET A 127 -5.26 7.81 -6.90
C MET A 127 -4.13 7.80 -7.93
N LEU A 128 -4.41 7.49 -9.20
CA LEU A 128 -3.40 7.42 -10.25
C LEU A 128 -2.48 8.67 -10.35
N PRO A 129 -2.95 9.91 -10.13
CA PRO A 129 -2.09 11.09 -10.04
C PRO A 129 -1.00 11.00 -8.97
N VAL A 130 -1.27 10.42 -7.81
CA VAL A 130 -0.30 10.25 -6.71
C VAL A 130 0.82 9.30 -7.14
N LEU A 131 0.47 8.14 -7.71
CA LEU A 131 1.44 7.19 -8.24
C LEU A 131 2.34 7.83 -9.30
N ARG A 132 1.74 8.60 -10.21
CA ARG A 132 2.49 9.28 -11.28
C ARG A 132 3.43 10.35 -10.71
N ASP A 133 2.96 11.16 -9.76
CA ASP A 133 3.76 12.17 -9.08
C ASP A 133 4.95 11.55 -8.35
N PHE A 134 4.72 10.54 -7.51
CA PHE A 134 5.79 9.92 -6.74
C PHE A 134 6.81 9.19 -7.62
N VAL A 135 6.36 8.46 -8.64
CA VAL A 135 7.27 7.80 -9.60
C VAL A 135 8.10 8.84 -10.37
N ALA A 136 7.50 9.96 -10.78
CA ALA A 136 8.22 11.04 -11.46
C ALA A 136 9.25 11.71 -10.53
N HIS A 137 8.88 11.94 -9.26
CA HIS A 137 9.78 12.43 -8.23
C HIS A 137 10.96 11.49 -8.01
N MET A 138 10.71 10.19 -7.81
CA MET A 138 11.76 9.18 -7.60
C MET A 138 12.76 9.13 -8.77
N LYS A 139 12.29 9.25 -10.02
CA LYS A 139 13.18 9.33 -11.20
C LYS A 139 14.16 10.50 -11.12
N GLN A 140 13.76 11.62 -10.51
CA GLN A 140 14.65 12.76 -10.29
C GLN A 140 15.57 12.51 -9.09
N GLN A 141 15.04 12.00 -7.99
CA GLN A 141 15.78 11.82 -6.74
C GLN A 141 16.89 10.76 -6.81
N VAL A 142 16.75 9.77 -7.70
CA VAL A 142 17.84 8.80 -7.96
C VAL A 142 19.12 9.51 -8.41
N GLN A 143 19.00 10.63 -9.13
CA GLN A 143 20.16 11.41 -9.58
C GLN A 143 20.88 12.13 -8.42
N THR A 144 20.20 12.32 -7.30
CA THR A 144 20.73 12.97 -6.09
C THR A 144 21.01 11.98 -4.96
N GLY A 145 20.94 10.67 -5.23
CA GLY A 145 21.33 9.62 -4.28
C GLY A 145 20.19 8.81 -3.66
N ALA A 146 18.93 9.00 -4.08
CA ALA A 146 17.85 8.12 -3.63
C ALA A 146 18.06 6.72 -4.19
N ARG A 147 17.92 5.73 -3.31
CA ARG A 147 18.04 4.30 -3.63
C ARG A 147 16.73 3.56 -3.44
N ARG A 148 15.84 4.10 -2.61
CA ARG A 148 14.52 3.55 -2.31
C ARG A 148 13.49 4.65 -2.09
N GLY A 149 12.22 4.34 -2.33
CA GLY A 149 11.11 5.25 -2.12
C GLY A 149 10.05 4.68 -1.18
N LEU A 150 9.47 5.51 -0.34
CA LEU A 150 8.26 5.20 0.42
C LEU A 150 7.23 6.31 0.23
N ALA A 151 6.05 5.96 -0.27
CA ALA A 151 4.89 6.85 -0.25
C ALA A 151 3.87 6.34 0.76
N VAL A 152 3.51 7.17 1.72
CA VAL A 152 2.45 6.88 2.68
C VAL A 152 1.22 7.70 2.31
N ILE A 153 0.09 7.03 2.09
CA ILE A 153 -1.16 7.61 1.61
C ILE A 153 -2.20 7.52 2.73
N ILE A 154 -2.63 8.66 3.24
CA ILE A 154 -3.69 8.78 4.23
C ILE A 154 -5.01 8.92 3.50
N THR A 155 -5.98 8.05 3.77
CA THR A 155 -7.26 7.98 3.03
C THR A 155 -8.32 7.22 3.82
N ASP A 156 -9.59 7.38 3.45
CA ASP A 156 -10.70 6.50 3.81
C ASP A 156 -10.95 5.42 2.74
N SER A 157 -10.13 5.38 1.69
CA SER A 157 -10.18 4.40 0.62
C SER A 157 -11.50 4.32 -0.16
N GLN A 158 -12.01 5.46 -0.63
CA GLN A 158 -13.15 5.46 -1.56
C GLN A 158 -12.70 5.67 -3.01
N LEU A 159 -11.70 4.90 -3.45
CA LEU A 159 -11.02 5.10 -4.74
C LEU A 159 -11.98 4.90 -5.91
N SER A 160 -11.92 5.83 -6.86
CA SER A 160 -12.72 5.81 -8.08
C SER A 160 -12.02 5.13 -9.26
N ASP A 161 -10.73 4.85 -9.16
CA ASP A 161 -9.85 4.42 -10.25
C ASP A 161 -8.97 3.20 -9.92
N GLY A 162 -9.44 2.30 -9.04
CA GLY A 162 -8.67 1.12 -8.59
C GLY A 162 -8.08 0.26 -9.72
N ASN A 163 -8.83 0.05 -10.82
CA ASN A 163 -8.32 -0.67 -11.99
C ASN A 163 -7.14 0.02 -12.66
N ASP A 164 -7.18 1.35 -12.80
CA ASP A 164 -6.08 2.11 -13.39
C ASP A 164 -4.87 2.15 -12.46
N VAL A 165 -5.09 2.17 -11.15
CA VAL A 165 -4.06 2.06 -10.12
C VAL A 165 -3.31 0.73 -10.25
N ARG A 166 -4.04 -0.40 -10.31
CA ARG A 166 -3.44 -1.74 -10.49
C ARG A 166 -2.65 -1.86 -11.79
N ALA A 167 -3.24 -1.38 -12.90
CA ALA A 167 -2.57 -1.39 -14.20
C ALA A 167 -1.26 -0.57 -14.19
N TYR A 168 -1.26 0.60 -13.55
CA TYR A 168 -0.07 1.42 -13.44
C TYR A 168 0.95 0.83 -12.45
N ALA A 169 0.51 0.27 -11.33
CA ALA A 169 1.35 -0.43 -10.36
C ALA A 169 2.09 -1.62 -11.00
N THR A 170 1.41 -2.39 -11.86
CA THR A 170 2.01 -3.44 -12.69
C THR A 170 3.14 -2.90 -13.56
N GLN A 171 2.94 -1.74 -14.20
CA GLN A 171 3.98 -1.13 -15.01
C GLN A 171 5.17 -0.66 -14.17
N VAL A 172 4.91 -0.06 -13.01
CA VAL A 172 5.96 0.37 -12.06
C VAL A 172 6.77 -0.84 -11.61
N ALA A 173 6.12 -1.94 -11.23
CA ALA A 173 6.81 -3.17 -10.83
C ALA A 173 7.71 -3.73 -11.93
N LYS A 174 7.25 -3.74 -13.19
CA LYS A 174 8.08 -4.14 -14.35
C LYS A 174 9.33 -3.27 -14.51
N GLU A 175 9.22 -1.96 -14.27
CA GLU A 175 10.37 -1.04 -14.32
C GLU A 175 11.35 -1.27 -13.16
N ILE A 176 10.85 -1.58 -11.95
CA ILE A 176 11.68 -1.94 -10.80
C ILE A 176 12.43 -3.25 -11.06
N ALA A 177 11.72 -4.30 -11.49
CA ALA A 177 12.31 -5.61 -11.80
C ALA A 177 13.39 -5.51 -12.89
N ALA A 178 13.22 -4.59 -13.84
CA ALA A 178 14.21 -4.32 -14.88
C ALA A 178 15.36 -3.39 -14.44
N GLY A 179 15.38 -2.94 -13.18
CA GLY A 179 16.40 -2.04 -12.64
C GLY A 179 16.36 -0.61 -13.18
N ARG A 180 15.25 -0.20 -13.83
CA ARG A 180 15.05 1.16 -14.38
C ARG A 180 14.46 2.13 -13.37
N LEU A 181 13.81 1.60 -12.33
CA LEU A 181 13.36 2.34 -11.16
C LEU A 181 13.97 1.76 -9.89
N PRO A 182 14.27 2.59 -8.87
CA PRO A 182 14.61 2.09 -7.55
C PRO A 182 13.41 1.35 -6.95
N ARG A 183 13.66 0.44 -6.00
CA ARG A 183 12.57 -0.20 -5.23
C ARG A 183 11.79 0.87 -4.49
N MET A 184 10.47 0.84 -4.64
CA MET A 184 9.55 1.74 -3.96
C MET A 184 8.42 0.93 -3.34
N SER A 185 7.84 1.46 -2.28
CA SER A 185 6.68 0.88 -1.61
C SER A 185 5.64 1.96 -1.38
N PHE A 186 4.38 1.56 -1.43
CA PHE A 186 3.24 2.42 -1.15
C PHE A 186 2.48 1.84 0.04
N VAL A 187 2.11 2.67 0.99
CA VAL A 187 1.39 2.25 2.19
C VAL A 187 0.13 3.07 2.33
N PHE A 188 -1.02 2.42 2.23
CA PHE A 188 -2.28 3.04 2.63
C PHE A 188 -2.37 3.10 4.16
N VAL A 189 -2.86 4.22 4.66
CA VAL A 189 -3.16 4.45 6.08
C VAL A 189 -4.61 4.91 6.16
N GLY A 190 -5.49 3.98 6.48
CA GLY A 190 -6.91 4.19 6.71
C GLY A 190 -7.16 5.10 7.90
N VAL A 191 -7.90 6.18 7.71
CA VAL A 191 -8.32 7.11 8.77
C VAL A 191 -9.82 7.38 8.69
N GLY A 192 -10.50 7.30 9.84
CA GLY A 192 -11.93 7.59 9.97
C GLY A 192 -12.80 6.33 10.05
N ASP A 193 -14.09 6.55 10.30
CA ASP A 193 -15.06 5.47 10.49
C ASP A 193 -15.61 4.92 9.15
N GLN A 194 -15.33 5.61 8.03
CA GLN A 194 -15.79 5.25 6.69
C GLN A 194 -14.71 4.56 5.86
N VAL A 195 -13.65 4.06 6.52
CA VAL A 195 -12.57 3.37 5.82
C VAL A 195 -13.08 2.12 5.12
N ASP A 196 -12.90 2.05 3.82
CA ASP A 196 -13.09 0.84 3.01
C ASP A 196 -11.82 -0.02 3.06
N GLU A 197 -11.70 -0.81 4.12
CA GLU A 197 -10.55 -1.71 4.34
C GLU A 197 -10.47 -2.79 3.25
N GLU A 198 -11.62 -3.27 2.74
CA GLU A 198 -11.68 -4.29 1.70
C GLU A 198 -11.04 -3.80 0.40
N GLN A 199 -11.32 -2.56 -0.02
CA GLN A 199 -10.69 -1.99 -1.20
C GLN A 199 -9.17 -1.81 -1.03
N MET A 200 -8.69 -1.41 0.16
CA MET A 200 -7.25 -1.31 0.43
C MET A 200 -6.57 -2.67 0.41
N GLU A 201 -7.23 -3.69 0.97
CA GLU A 201 -6.75 -5.07 0.99
C GLU A 201 -6.62 -5.63 -0.42
N GLU A 202 -7.65 -5.46 -1.26
CA GLU A 202 -7.67 -5.89 -2.67
C GLU A 202 -6.48 -5.32 -3.47
N ILE A 203 -6.13 -4.06 -3.25
CA ILE A 203 -4.99 -3.42 -3.91
C ILE A 203 -3.65 -3.87 -3.28
N SER A 204 -3.62 -4.09 -1.96
CA SER A 204 -2.39 -4.40 -1.22
C SER A 204 -1.90 -5.83 -1.41
N HIS A 205 -2.80 -6.77 -1.64
CA HIS A 205 -2.46 -8.19 -1.79
C HIS A 205 -1.93 -8.55 -3.18
N GLU A 206 -1.98 -7.64 -4.16
CA GLU A 206 -1.43 -7.89 -5.49
C GLU A 206 0.10 -8.08 -5.42
N THR A 207 0.58 -9.20 -5.95
CA THR A 207 2.01 -9.51 -6.04
C THR A 207 2.52 -9.34 -7.47
N TYR A 208 3.74 -8.83 -7.58
CA TYR A 208 4.35 -8.57 -8.88
C TYR A 208 5.61 -9.41 -9.09
N PRO A 209 5.75 -10.12 -10.23
CA PRO A 209 6.91 -10.94 -10.52
C PRO A 209 8.24 -10.16 -10.40
N GLY A 210 9.16 -10.68 -9.58
CA GLY A 210 10.47 -10.08 -9.35
C GLY A 210 10.49 -8.87 -8.40
N VAL A 211 9.34 -8.43 -7.89
CA VAL A 211 9.23 -7.32 -6.92
C VAL A 211 8.57 -7.76 -5.61
N GLY A 212 7.60 -8.69 -5.66
CA GLY A 212 6.76 -9.06 -4.52
C GLY A 212 5.64 -8.05 -4.32
N HIS A 213 5.31 -7.73 -3.07
CA HIS A 213 4.33 -6.71 -2.72
C HIS A 213 4.88 -5.31 -2.99
N LEU A 214 4.11 -4.51 -3.74
CA LEU A 214 4.38 -3.10 -3.95
C LEU A 214 3.61 -2.21 -2.95
N TRP A 215 2.46 -2.72 -2.52
CA TRP A 215 1.50 -2.05 -1.66
C TRP A 215 1.40 -2.77 -0.31
N CYS A 216 1.01 -2.02 0.70
CA CYS A 216 0.60 -2.51 2.00
C CYS A 216 -0.47 -1.56 2.55
N HIS A 217 -1.25 -1.97 3.53
CA HIS A 217 -2.21 -1.10 4.18
C HIS A 217 -2.14 -1.22 5.71
N ARG A 218 -2.51 -0.14 6.40
CA ARG A 218 -2.65 -0.05 7.84
C ARG A 218 -3.89 0.78 8.17
N ILE A 219 -4.46 0.58 9.34
CA ILE A 219 -5.51 1.46 9.90
C ILE A 219 -4.88 2.26 11.04
N ALA A 220 -4.95 3.58 10.97
CA ALA A 220 -4.26 4.48 11.90
C ALA A 220 -4.63 4.19 13.37
N ASP A 221 -5.89 3.93 13.65
CA ASP A 221 -6.38 3.67 15.02
C ASP A 221 -6.04 2.27 15.55
N ARG A 222 -5.56 1.36 14.69
CA ARG A 222 -5.08 0.02 15.07
C ARG A 222 -3.55 -0.09 15.09
N MET A 223 -2.85 0.93 14.61
CA MET A 223 -1.39 0.93 14.52
C MET A 223 -0.77 1.20 15.90
N GLU A 224 0.04 0.26 16.38
CA GLU A 224 0.67 0.37 17.70
C GLU A 224 2.05 1.03 17.60
N GLU A 225 2.77 0.81 16.50
CA GLU A 225 4.13 1.31 16.30
C GLU A 225 4.34 1.90 14.90
N MET A 226 5.02 3.05 14.80
CA MET A 226 5.32 3.67 13.50
C MET A 226 6.28 2.85 12.63
N ALA A 227 7.02 1.92 13.24
CA ALA A 227 7.85 0.96 12.52
C ALA A 227 7.04 0.11 11.52
N GLU A 228 5.73 -0.04 11.74
CA GLU A 228 4.83 -0.73 10.83
C GLU A 228 4.79 -0.07 9.44
N LEU A 229 4.98 1.25 9.34
CA LEU A 229 4.96 2.00 8.07
C LEU A 229 6.19 1.73 7.19
N VAL A 230 7.31 1.35 7.80
CA VAL A 230 8.58 1.11 7.11
C VAL A 230 8.94 -0.37 7.06
N ALA A 231 8.15 -1.25 7.70
CA ALA A 231 8.37 -2.70 7.67
C ALA A 231 8.33 -3.27 6.24
N VAL A 232 7.54 -2.68 5.34
CA VAL A 232 7.50 -3.04 3.92
C VAL A 232 8.82 -2.78 3.18
N LEU A 233 9.66 -1.88 3.71
CA LEU A 233 10.96 -1.57 3.13
C LEU A 233 12.01 -2.61 3.47
N VAL A 234 11.67 -3.62 4.24
CA VAL A 234 12.62 -4.62 4.67
C VAL A 234 12.79 -5.68 3.57
N ASP A 235 13.99 -6.25 3.46
CA ASP A 235 14.25 -7.37 2.54
C ASP A 235 15.01 -8.51 3.22
N GLU A 236 15.09 -9.64 2.52
CA GLU A 236 15.75 -10.89 2.92
C GLU A 236 17.24 -10.75 3.28
N THR A 237 17.89 -9.65 2.88
CA THR A 237 19.30 -9.39 3.18
C THR A 237 19.47 -8.71 4.54
N MET A 238 18.42 -8.06 5.05
CA MET A 238 18.43 -7.38 6.33
C MET A 238 18.40 -8.38 7.49
N THR A 239 19.42 -8.33 8.35
CA THR A 239 19.55 -9.22 9.50
C THR A 239 19.01 -8.54 10.75
N VAL A 240 18.08 -9.19 11.45
CA VAL A 240 17.41 -8.64 12.65
C VAL A 240 17.90 -9.27 13.95
N ALA A 241 18.45 -10.48 13.88
CA ALA A 241 19.04 -11.18 15.03
C ALA A 241 20.17 -12.11 14.59
N ALA A 242 20.94 -12.63 15.56
CA ALA A 242 22.04 -13.57 15.30
C ALA A 242 21.58 -14.98 14.84
N GLY A 243 20.26 -15.24 14.85
CA GLY A 243 19.66 -16.50 14.45
C GLY A 243 18.28 -16.68 15.07
N GLY A 244 17.59 -17.76 14.71
CA GLY A 244 16.28 -18.10 15.24
C GLY A 244 15.76 -19.41 14.66
N THR A 245 14.76 -20.00 15.30
CA THR A 245 14.17 -21.27 14.86
C THR A 245 12.66 -21.15 14.81
N ILE A 246 12.09 -21.64 13.72
CA ILE A 246 10.64 -21.77 13.52
C ILE A 246 10.21 -23.17 13.90
N TYR A 247 9.14 -23.26 14.68
CA TYR A 247 8.51 -24.50 15.11
C TYR A 247 7.05 -24.55 14.66
N ASP A 248 6.52 -25.75 14.43
CA ASP A 248 5.08 -25.97 14.35
C ASP A 248 4.42 -25.98 15.75
N GLU A 249 3.10 -26.09 15.78
CA GLU A 249 2.30 -26.18 17.00
C GLU A 249 2.62 -27.42 17.87
N GLN A 250 3.23 -28.46 17.29
CA GLN A 250 3.70 -29.66 18.01
C GLN A 250 5.13 -29.50 18.54
N GLY A 251 5.78 -28.36 18.29
CA GLY A 251 7.14 -28.06 18.73
C GLY A 251 8.23 -28.70 17.87
N LYS A 252 7.90 -29.20 16.67
CA LYS A 252 8.88 -29.69 15.71
C LYS A 252 9.47 -28.49 14.95
N ALA A 253 10.79 -28.46 14.83
CA ALA A 253 11.47 -27.42 14.07
C ALA A 253 11.14 -27.54 12.57
N LEU A 254 10.59 -26.46 12.00
CA LEU A 254 10.29 -26.31 10.58
C LEU A 254 11.50 -25.71 9.84
N LYS A 255 12.15 -24.71 10.42
CA LYS A 255 13.34 -24.07 9.84
C LYS A 255 14.24 -23.45 10.91
N SER A 256 15.54 -23.59 10.75
CA SER A 256 16.55 -22.96 11.60
C SER A 256 17.39 -21.96 10.81
N TYR A 257 17.60 -20.80 11.39
CA TYR A 257 18.41 -19.72 10.85
C TYR A 257 19.67 -19.58 11.72
N GLU A 258 20.80 -20.07 11.23
CA GLU A 258 22.07 -20.05 11.95
C GLU A 258 22.91 -18.83 11.55
N GLY A 259 23.44 -18.09 12.53
CA GLY A 259 24.37 -16.97 12.32
C GLY A 259 23.73 -15.68 11.79
N ARG A 260 22.53 -15.74 11.22
CA ARG A 260 21.69 -14.58 10.89
C ARG A 260 20.22 -14.97 10.86
N LEU A 261 19.36 -14.15 11.44
CA LEU A 261 17.91 -14.19 11.23
C LEU A 261 17.55 -13.07 10.24
N PRO A 262 17.11 -13.37 9.01
CA PRO A 262 16.60 -12.34 8.12
C PRO A 262 15.29 -11.79 8.67
N ALA A 263 14.94 -10.58 8.27
CA ALA A 263 13.67 -10.00 8.67
C ALA A 263 12.47 -10.61 7.94
N VAL A 264 12.66 -11.06 6.69
CA VAL A 264 11.68 -11.85 5.95
C VAL A 264 12.00 -13.33 6.13
N LEU A 265 11.05 -14.06 6.69
CA LEU A 265 11.16 -15.48 7.01
C LEU A 265 10.32 -16.28 6.04
N GLU A 266 10.94 -17.18 5.29
CA GLU A 266 10.23 -18.10 4.39
C GLU A 266 10.39 -19.54 4.88
N PHE A 267 9.31 -20.28 5.06
CA PHE A 267 9.37 -21.68 5.50
C PHE A 267 8.12 -22.46 5.08
N ASP A 268 8.25 -23.78 5.01
CA ASP A 268 7.13 -24.67 4.74
C ASP A 268 6.43 -25.09 6.04
N VAL A 269 5.09 -25.15 5.99
CA VAL A 269 4.23 -25.64 7.06
C VAL A 269 3.45 -26.88 6.59
N PRO A 270 3.15 -27.83 7.48
CA PRO A 270 2.19 -28.90 7.19
C PRO A 270 0.80 -28.33 6.82
N PRO A 271 0.01 -28.98 5.95
CA PRO A 271 -1.29 -28.45 5.50
C PRO A 271 -2.27 -28.10 6.63
N GLU A 272 -2.27 -28.93 7.68
CA GLU A 272 -3.14 -28.79 8.86
C GLU A 272 -2.59 -27.83 9.93
N CYS A 273 -1.40 -27.25 9.69
CA CYS A 273 -0.74 -26.37 10.66
C CYS A 273 -1.50 -25.05 10.76
N LYS A 274 -1.91 -24.70 11.99
CA LYS A 274 -2.71 -23.50 12.26
C LYS A 274 -1.92 -22.33 12.81
N ALA A 275 -0.71 -22.60 13.30
CA ALA A 275 0.17 -21.59 13.88
C ALA A 275 1.62 -22.06 13.81
N PHE A 276 2.54 -21.10 13.75
CA PHE A 276 3.97 -21.35 13.91
C PHE A 276 4.51 -20.57 15.10
N THR A 277 5.66 -20.98 15.63
CA THR A 277 6.35 -20.28 16.70
C THR A 277 7.77 -19.92 16.28
N LEU A 278 8.12 -18.64 16.35
CA LEU A 278 9.50 -18.18 16.26
C LEU A 278 10.13 -18.17 17.64
N GLU A 279 11.27 -18.85 17.78
CA GLU A 279 12.18 -18.70 18.91
C GLU A 279 13.41 -17.88 18.49
N VAL A 280 13.62 -16.76 19.15
CA VAL A 280 14.75 -15.85 18.90
C VAL A 280 15.19 -15.23 20.22
N ALA A 281 16.50 -15.16 20.46
CA ALA A 281 17.08 -14.61 21.69
C ALA A 281 16.48 -15.17 23.00
N GLY A 282 16.04 -16.43 23.00
CA GLY A 282 15.41 -17.08 24.15
C GLY A 282 13.94 -16.67 24.41
N GLN A 283 13.35 -15.87 23.53
CA GLN A 283 11.93 -15.53 23.53
C GLN A 283 11.18 -16.35 22.47
N ARG A 284 9.90 -16.61 22.73
CA ARG A 284 9.02 -17.36 21.83
C ARG A 284 7.79 -16.53 21.47
N PHE A 285 7.47 -16.51 20.18
CA PHE A 285 6.37 -15.76 19.62
C PHE A 285 5.54 -16.67 18.72
N THR A 286 4.28 -16.87 19.08
CA THR A 286 3.36 -17.76 18.35
C THR A 286 2.41 -16.93 17.50
N GLN A 287 2.37 -17.25 16.21
CA GLN A 287 1.63 -16.54 15.19
C GLN A 287 0.63 -17.51 14.54
N PRO A 288 -0.68 -17.21 14.59
CA PRO A 288 -1.66 -17.91 13.78
C PRO A 288 -1.32 -17.79 12.30
N ILE A 289 -1.48 -18.87 11.55
CA ILE A 289 -1.31 -18.84 10.10
C ILE A 289 -2.66 -18.42 9.49
N PRO A 290 -2.71 -17.37 8.65
CA PRO A 290 -3.94 -17.00 7.97
C PRO A 290 -4.42 -18.14 7.06
N GLU A 291 -5.73 -18.16 6.80
CA GLU A 291 -6.31 -19.09 5.82
C GLU A 291 -5.73 -18.78 4.43
N GLU A 292 -5.61 -19.79 3.57
CA GLU A 292 -5.18 -19.56 2.18
C GLU A 292 -6.16 -18.57 1.55
N HIS A 293 -5.67 -17.40 1.17
CA HIS A 293 -6.34 -16.62 0.14
C HIS A 293 -6.23 -17.47 -1.11
N GLU A 294 -7.34 -18.07 -1.54
CA GLU A 294 -7.44 -18.58 -2.89
C GLU A 294 -7.14 -17.39 -3.79
N ASP A 295 -5.92 -17.33 -4.32
CA ASP A 295 -5.67 -16.62 -5.57
C ASP A 295 -6.75 -17.17 -6.51
N GLU A 296 -7.81 -16.39 -6.76
CA GLU A 296 -8.79 -16.76 -7.77
C GLU A 296 -7.98 -16.91 -9.04
N ASP A 297 -7.70 -18.18 -9.39
CA ASP A 297 -7.11 -18.58 -10.63
C ASP A 297 -7.75 -17.72 -11.71
N HIS A 298 -6.93 -16.94 -12.40
CA HIS A 298 -7.33 -16.30 -13.63
C HIS A 298 -8.00 -17.36 -14.49
N HIS A 299 -9.33 -17.37 -14.49
CA HIS A 299 -10.09 -17.98 -15.55
C HIS A 299 -9.66 -17.20 -16.79
N GLU A 300 -8.70 -17.77 -17.52
CA GLU A 300 -8.60 -17.58 -18.95
C GLU A 300 -10.02 -17.87 -19.47
N GLU A 301 -10.82 -16.81 -19.64
CA GLU A 301 -12.00 -16.88 -20.47
C GLU A 301 -11.48 -17.29 -21.84
N GLU A 302 -11.59 -18.58 -22.15
CA GLU A 302 -11.43 -19.11 -23.50
C GLU A 302 -12.25 -18.21 -24.42
N GLU A 303 -11.55 -17.45 -25.27
CA GLU A 303 -12.18 -16.61 -26.28
C GLU A 303 -13.19 -17.45 -27.06
N GLU A 304 -14.49 -17.24 -26.82
CA GLU A 304 -15.52 -17.80 -27.69
C GLU A 304 -15.28 -17.26 -29.10
N PRO A 305 -15.19 -18.13 -30.13
CA PRO A 305 -14.93 -17.67 -31.48
C PRO A 305 -16.11 -16.83 -31.95
N VAL A 306 -15.84 -15.54 -32.15
CA VAL A 306 -16.75 -14.55 -32.75
C VAL A 306 -17.38 -15.15 -34.00
N ARG A 307 -18.65 -15.55 -33.90
CA ARG A 307 -19.45 -15.94 -35.07
C ARG A 307 -19.59 -14.71 -35.96
N ALA A 308 -18.93 -14.75 -37.12
CA ALA A 308 -19.07 -13.77 -38.17
C ALA A 308 -20.55 -13.55 -38.50
N SER A 309 -21.03 -12.34 -38.24
CA SER A 309 -22.34 -11.87 -38.70
C SER A 309 -22.30 -11.74 -40.22
N ALA A 310 -23.21 -12.46 -40.89
CA ALA A 310 -23.33 -12.46 -42.35
C ALA A 310 -23.66 -11.04 -42.87
N PRO A 311 -23.09 -10.62 -44.01
CA PRO A 311 -23.35 -9.29 -44.56
C PRO A 311 -24.79 -9.17 -45.08
N ALA A 312 -25.43 -8.05 -44.74
CA ALA A 312 -26.77 -7.71 -45.21
C ALA A 312 -26.79 -7.56 -46.76
N PRO A 313 -27.87 -8.01 -47.44
CA PRO A 313 -27.94 -7.98 -48.90
C PRO A 313 -28.06 -6.53 -49.44
N ALA A 314 -27.28 -6.27 -50.50
CA ALA A 314 -27.22 -4.98 -51.18
C ALA A 314 -28.57 -4.56 -51.83
N PRO A 315 -28.87 -3.25 -51.90
CA PRO A 315 -30.12 -2.76 -52.48
C PRO A 315 -30.14 -2.93 -54.00
N ALA A 316 -31.21 -3.56 -54.50
CA ALA A 316 -31.45 -3.79 -55.92
C ALA A 316 -31.77 -2.47 -56.65
N ARG A 317 -30.91 -2.08 -57.59
CA ARG A 317 -31.22 -1.07 -58.61
C ARG A 317 -32.13 -1.67 -59.69
N LYS A 318 -33.27 -1.04 -59.97
CA LYS A 318 -33.95 -1.14 -61.27
C LYS A 318 -34.28 0.26 -61.81
N HIS A 319 -33.53 0.69 -62.82
CA HIS A 319 -34.03 1.49 -63.94
C HIS A 319 -35.24 0.74 -64.56
N GLY A 320 -36.31 1.30 -65.11
CA GLY A 320 -36.70 2.64 -65.54
C GLY A 320 -37.71 2.44 -66.70
N GLY A 321 -38.71 3.32 -66.86
CA GLY A 321 -39.36 3.56 -68.16
C GLY A 321 -40.84 3.15 -68.36
N HIS A 322 -41.71 4.18 -68.28
CA HIS A 322 -42.75 4.63 -69.23
C HIS A 322 -44.00 3.81 -69.69
N ARG A 323 -45.06 4.63 -69.90
CA ARG A 323 -46.32 4.50 -70.69
C ARG A 323 -47.47 3.77 -70.00
N HIS A 324 -48.73 4.23 -70.03
CA HIS A 324 -49.46 5.18 -70.88
C HIS A 324 -50.37 6.09 -70.05
#